data_AF-A0A662G1S0-F1
#
_entry.id   AF-A0A662G1S0-F1
#
_cell.length_a   1.000
_cell.length_b   1.000
_cell.length_c   1.000
_cell.angle_alpha   90.00
_cell.angle_beta   90.00
_cell.angle_gamma   90.00
#
_symmetry.space_group_name_H-M   'P 1'
#
loop_
_entity.id
_entity.type
_entity.pdbx_description
1 polymer ?
#
loop_
_entity_poly.entity_id
_entity_poly.type
_entity_poly.pdbx_seq_one_letter_code
_entity_poly.pdbx_strand_id
1 'polypeptide(L)'
;MSAKVRAFKGYLSTLYLLEGCIVVEVDMRTLSPTETLLPSSMLLTIEYADIDRIDIQDSKLLIYTKSSDRPISLILENAREAAMEIMKRISSTGTLL
;
A
#
# COMPACT_ATOMS: atom_id res chain seq x y z
N MET A 1 17.76 -12.19 -8.93
CA MET A 1 17.78 -10.71 -9.01
C MET A 1 17.19 -10.20 -7.70
N SER A 2 17.88 -9.30 -7.00
CA SER A 2 17.36 -8.75 -5.74
C SER A 2 16.22 -7.80 -6.08
N ALA A 3 14.97 -8.19 -5.81
CA ALA A 3 13.83 -7.31 -5.97
C ALA A 3 14.08 -6.08 -5.09
N LYS A 4 14.21 -4.89 -5.69
CA LYS A 4 14.33 -3.64 -4.94
C LYS A 4 12.98 -3.38 -4.25
N VAL A 5 12.83 -3.91 -3.04
CA VAL A 5 11.74 -3.60 -2.14
C VAL A 5 11.84 -2.11 -1.83
N ARG A 6 10.83 -1.36 -2.22
CA ARG A 6 10.73 0.07 -1.94
C ARG A 6 9.65 0.27 -0.89
N ALA A 7 9.94 1.03 0.15
CA ALA A 7 9.01 1.27 1.24
C ALA A 7 8.66 2.76 1.35
N PHE A 8 7.41 3.05 1.66
CA PHE A 8 6.88 4.38 1.92
C PHE A 8 6.26 4.39 3.32
N LYS A 9 6.77 5.25 4.19
CA LYS A 9 6.31 5.35 5.58
C LYS A 9 5.12 6.28 5.69
N GLY A 10 4.24 5.93 6.62
CA GLY A 10 3.12 6.71 7.08
C GLY A 10 3.06 6.69 8.60
N TYR A 11 2.09 7.42 9.16
CA TYR A 11 1.97 7.56 10.62
C TYR A 11 1.61 6.24 11.32
N LEU A 12 0.67 5.47 10.76
CA LEU A 12 0.18 4.19 11.31
C LEU A 12 0.50 3.00 10.41
N SER A 13 1.10 3.24 9.25
CA SER A 13 1.28 2.20 8.25
C SER A 13 2.54 2.39 7.41
N THR A 14 3.15 1.29 6.98
CA THR A 14 4.20 1.28 5.97
C THR A 14 3.71 0.56 4.72
N LEU A 15 3.85 1.19 3.57
CA LEU A 15 3.54 0.61 2.27
C LEU A 15 4.83 0.07 1.63
N TYR A 16 4.84 -1.23 1.33
CA TYR A 16 5.91 -1.89 0.60
C TYR A 16 5.49 -2.18 -0.83
N LEU A 17 6.34 -1.83 -1.78
CA LEU A 17 6.19 -2.19 -3.18
C LEU A 17 7.05 -3.42 -3.46
N LEU A 18 6.40 -4.56 -3.67
CA LEU A 18 7.02 -5.83 -4.05
C LEU A 18 6.84 -6.09 -5.55
N GLU A 19 7.46 -7.16 -6.04
CA GLU A 19 7.23 -7.67 -7.39
C GLU A 19 5.83 -8.28 -7.45
N GLY A 20 4.96 -7.76 -8.32
CA GLY A 20 3.58 -8.24 -8.50
C GLY A 20 2.53 -7.69 -7.53
N CYS A 21 2.92 -7.20 -6.34
CA CYS A 21 1.95 -6.69 -5.37
C CYS A 21 2.47 -5.50 -4.54
N ILE A 22 1.54 -4.90 -3.81
CA ILE A 22 1.83 -4.04 -2.67
C ILE A 22 1.45 -4.73 -1.37
N VAL A 23 2.18 -4.42 -0.30
CA VAL A 23 1.88 -4.87 1.06
C VAL A 23 1.79 -3.64 1.94
N VAL A 24 0.67 -3.48 2.64
CA VAL A 24 0.47 -2.47 3.66
C VAL A 24 0.63 -3.14 5.01
N GLU A 25 1.62 -2.73 5.76
CA GLU A 25 1.76 -3.07 7.17
C GLU A 25 1.14 -1.96 8.01
N VAL A 26 0.23 -2.31 8.91
CA VAL A 26 -0.38 -1.40 9.88
C VAL A 26 0.18 -1.72 11.26
N ASP A 27 0.75 -0.73 11.93
CA ASP A 27 1.23 -0.87 13.30
C ASP A 27 0.03 -0.89 14.24
N MET A 28 -0.24 -2.03 14.85
CA MET A 28 -1.38 -2.20 15.75
C MET A 28 -1.08 -1.73 17.18
N ARG A 29 0.19 -1.53 17.54
CA ARG A 29 0.60 -1.08 18.88
C ARG A 29 0.23 0.37 19.13
N THR A 30 0.19 1.17 18.07
CA THR A 30 -0.24 2.57 18.12
C THR A 30 -1.76 2.71 18.16
N LEU A 31 -2.51 1.67 17.81
CA LEU A 31 -3.98 1.67 17.72
C LEU A 31 -4.69 1.10 18.96
N SER A 32 -4.02 0.28 19.77
CA SER A 32 -4.59 -0.24 21.03
C SER A 32 -3.55 -0.23 22.15
N PRO A 33 -3.64 0.72 23.11
CA PRO A 33 -2.76 0.76 24.28
C PRO A 33 -3.20 -0.22 25.38
N THR A 34 -4.37 -0.83 25.24
CA THR A 34 -4.91 -1.82 26.19
C THR A 34 -4.21 -3.15 26.02
N GLU A 35 -3.85 -3.77 27.16
CA GLU A 35 -3.05 -5.00 27.42
C GLU A 35 -3.56 -6.28 26.71
N THR A 36 -3.96 -6.19 25.45
CA THR A 36 -4.37 -7.29 24.62
C THR A 36 -3.17 -7.67 23.77
N LEU A 37 -2.76 -8.93 23.81
CA LEU A 37 -1.72 -9.51 22.95
C LEU A 37 -2.20 -9.53 21.49
N LEU A 38 -2.32 -8.37 20.86
CA LEU A 38 -2.54 -8.27 19.43
C LEU A 38 -1.22 -8.55 18.70
N PRO A 39 -1.27 -9.14 17.50
CA PRO A 39 -0.08 -9.22 16.65
C PRO A 39 0.50 -7.81 16.46
N SER A 40 1.82 -7.70 16.47
CA SER A 40 2.50 -6.40 16.42
C SER A 40 2.18 -5.58 15.17
N SER A 41 1.73 -6.24 14.10
CA SER A 41 1.25 -5.60 12.89
C SER A 41 0.19 -6.43 12.18
N MET A 42 -0.65 -5.75 11.40
CA MET A 42 -1.59 -6.36 10.46
C MET A 42 -1.12 -6.10 9.03
N LEU A 43 -1.11 -7.14 8.19
CA LEU A 43 -0.69 -7.04 6.80
C LEU A 43 -1.90 -7.12 5.86
N LEU A 44 -1.93 -6.21 4.89
CA LEU A 44 -2.86 -6.24 3.76
C LEU A 44 -2.04 -6.33 2.47
N THR A 45 -2.30 -7.36 1.67
CA THR A 45 -1.63 -7.56 0.38
C THR A 45 -2.61 -7.31 -0.76
N ILE A 46 -2.18 -6.58 -1.79
CA ILE A 46 -3.00 -6.26 -2.97
C ILE A 46 -2.14 -6.47 -4.21
N GLU A 47 -2.57 -7.35 -5.11
CA GLU A 47 -1.88 -7.55 -6.38
C GLU A 47 -2.06 -6.33 -7.30
N TYR A 48 -1.04 -5.99 -8.08
CA TYR A 48 -1.16 -4.88 -9.04
C TYR A 48 -2.29 -5.10 -10.05
N ALA A 49 -2.58 -6.37 -10.38
CA ALA A 49 -3.67 -6.73 -11.29
C ALA A 49 -5.07 -6.43 -10.71
N ASP A 50 -5.20 -6.35 -9.39
CA ASP A 50 -6.46 -6.07 -8.70
C ASP A 50 -6.68 -4.58 -8.43
N ILE A 51 -5.65 -3.76 -8.63
CA ILE A 51 -5.76 -2.31 -8.52
C ILE A 51 -6.46 -1.78 -9.78
N ASP A 52 -7.58 -1.10 -9.57
CA ASP A 52 -8.34 -0.42 -10.64
C ASP A 52 -7.73 0.96 -10.92
N ARG A 53 -7.55 1.77 -9.87
CA ARG A 53 -6.95 3.10 -9.98
C ARG A 53 -6.31 3.55 -8.68
N ILE A 54 -5.38 4.49 -8.81
CA ILE A 54 -4.72 5.18 -7.71
C ILE A 54 -5.07 6.66 -7.79
N ASP A 55 -5.38 7.28 -6.66
CA ASP A 55 -5.63 8.71 -6.55
C ASP A 55 -4.89 9.29 -5.34
N ILE A 56 -4.71 10.61 -5.31
CA ILE A 56 -4.10 11.34 -4.21
C ILE A 56 -5.02 12.48 -3.79
N GLN A 57 -5.41 12.47 -2.52
CA GLN A 57 -6.13 13.60 -1.91
C GLN A 57 -5.33 14.09 -0.71
N ASP A 58 -4.81 15.32 -0.81
CA ASP A 58 -3.89 15.90 0.17
C ASP A 58 -2.67 15.00 0.42
N SER A 59 -2.51 14.48 1.64
CA SER A 59 -1.46 13.55 2.05
C SER A 59 -1.89 12.09 2.02
N LYS A 60 -3.07 11.79 1.46
CA LYS A 60 -3.64 10.44 1.40
C LYS A 60 -3.42 9.83 0.03
N LEU A 61 -2.85 8.64 0.02
CA LEU A 61 -2.87 7.73 -1.10
C LEU A 61 -4.18 6.93 -1.04
N LEU A 62 -4.98 7.01 -2.10
CA LEU A 62 -6.22 6.26 -2.25
C LEU A 62 -6.02 5.14 -3.28
N ILE A 63 -6.27 3.91 -2.85
CA ILE A 63 -6.11 2.70 -3.68
C ILE A 63 -7.48 2.09 -3.91
N TYR A 64 -7.97 2.16 -5.14
CA TYR A 64 -9.23 1.56 -5.54
C TYR A 64 -8.94 0.17 -6.10
N THR A 65 -9.60 -0.85 -5.58
CA THR A 65 -9.48 -2.23 -6.06
C THR A 65 -10.73 -2.61 -6.86
N LYS A 66 -10.58 -3.54 -7.80
CA LYS A 66 -11.69 -4.04 -8.62
C LYS A 66 -12.79 -4.75 -7.82
N SER A 67 -12.47 -5.19 -6.60
CA SER A 67 -13.33 -5.97 -5.72
C SER A 67 -14.04 -5.15 -4.63
N SER A 68 -13.75 -3.85 -4.50
CA SER A 68 -14.28 -2.99 -3.44
C SER A 68 -14.74 -1.65 -3.97
N ASP A 69 -15.95 -1.24 -3.58
CA ASP A 69 -16.50 0.09 -3.89
C ASP A 69 -15.84 1.22 -3.09
N ARG A 70 -15.09 0.88 -2.03
CA ARG A 70 -14.39 1.84 -1.18
C ARG A 70 -12.87 1.76 -1.38
N PRO A 71 -12.18 2.90 -1.51
CA PRO A 71 -10.73 2.91 -1.59
C PRO A 71 -10.11 2.58 -0.24
N ILE A 72 -8.95 1.94 -0.28
CA ILE A 72 -8.04 1.87 0.85
C ILE A 72 -7.30 3.20 0.93
N SER A 73 -7.41 3.88 2.06
CA SER A 73 -6.81 5.19 2.29
C SER A 73 -5.59 5.07 3.21
N LEU A 74 -4.42 5.44 2.70
CA LEU A 74 -3.16 5.44 3.45
C LEU A 74 -2.63 6.86 3.59
N ILE A 75 -2.29 7.27 4.82
CA ILE A 75 -1.60 8.54 5.06
C ILE A 75 -0.10 8.25 5.02
N LEU A 76 0.58 8.76 4.00
CA LEU A 76 2.01 8.54 3.78
C LEU A 76 2.75 9.87 3.73
N GLU A 77 4.00 9.89 4.19
CA GLU A 77 4.87 11.08 4.12
C GLU A 77 5.08 11.53 2.67
N ASN A 78 5.20 10.57 1.74
CA ASN A 78 5.45 10.80 0.32
C ASN A 78 4.39 10.12 -0.57
N ALA A 79 3.10 10.38 -0.29
CA ALA A 79 1.98 9.74 -0.99
C ALA A 79 2.04 9.89 -2.53
N ARG A 80 2.48 11.05 -3.04
CA ARG A 80 2.59 11.29 -4.48
C ARG A 80 3.64 10.41 -5.15
N GLU A 81 4.80 10.26 -4.52
CA GLU A 81 5.86 9.40 -5.06
C GLU A 81 5.45 7.93 -5.01
N ALA A 82 4.79 7.51 -3.93
CA ALA A 82 4.23 6.16 -3.81
C ALA A 82 3.24 5.89 -4.96
N ALA A 83 2.31 6.81 -5.23
CA ALA A 83 1.35 6.67 -6.32
C ALA A 83 2.03 6.50 -7.69
N MET A 84 3.03 7.35 -8.00
CA MET A 84 3.76 7.29 -9.25
C MET A 84 4.49 5.94 -9.43
N GLU A 85 5.09 5.43 -8.38
CA GLU A 85 5.81 4.15 -8.42
C GLU A 85 4.86 2.95 -8.54
N ILE A 86 3.69 2.99 -7.89
CA ILE A 86 2.65 1.97 -8.06
C ILE A 86 2.16 1.96 -9.51
N MET A 87 1.79 3.13 -10.05
CA MET A 87 1.32 3.25 -11.44
C MET A 87 2.36 2.74 -12.43
N LYS A 88 3.65 3.08 -12.22
CA LYS A 88 4.75 2.57 -13.04
C LYS A 88 4.84 1.04 -13.02
N ARG A 89 4.65 0.41 -11.86
CA ARG A 89 4.68 -1.06 -11.73
C ARG A 89 3.46 -1.71 -12.39
N ILE A 90 2.26 -1.17 -12.20
CA ILE A 90 1.03 -1.64 -12.87
C ILE A 90 1.22 -1.66 -14.40
N SER A 91 1.69 -0.54 -14.98
CA SER A 91 1.93 -0.44 -16.42
C SER A 91 2.97 -1.46 -16.90
N SER A 92 4.00 -1.72 -16.09
CA SER A 92 5.05 -2.68 -16.44
C SER A 92 4.53 -4.13 -16.41
N THR A 93 3.62 -4.46 -15.47
CA THR A 93 2.97 -5.78 -15.40
C THR A 93 2.07 -6.04 -16.60
N GLY A 94 1.36 -5.02 -17.09
CA GLY A 94 0.52 -5.13 -18.29
C GLY A 94 1.27 -5.25 -19.62
N THR A 95 2.59 -5.01 -19.65
CA THR A 95 3.41 -5.09 -20.88
C THR A 95 4.09 -6.46 -21.06
N LEU A 96 3.87 -7.42 -20.15
CA LEU A 96 4.49 -8.75 -20.16
C LEU A 96 3.58 -9.85 -20.75
N LEU A 97 2.49 -9.48 -21.42
CA LEU A 97 1.62 -10.36 -22.20
C LEU A 97 1.78 -10.07 -23.70
#